data_AF-A0A3B0AAB1-F1
#
_entry.id   AF-A0A3B0AAB1-F1
#
_cell.length_a   1.000
_cell.length_b   1.000
_cell.length_c   1.000
_cell.angle_alpha   90.00
_cell.angle_beta   90.00
_cell.angle_gamma   90.00
#
_symmetry.space_group_name_H-M   'P 1'
#
loop_
_entity.id
_entity.type
_entity.pdbx_description
1 polymer ?
#
loop_
_entity_poly.entity_id
_entity_poly.type
_entity_poly.pdbx_seq_one_letter_code
_entity_poly.pdbx_strand_id
1 'polypeptide(L)'
;MTGATTRTVTVDSTPAEIDGRLIELWMTYAHHRAIAESDRLSDDVRDAANQAAREAAEEAEPLEAAYRERQWPRWWWVPNGHLHREGDCSTLYASTERNLTAAASGMDDAQVVKRYGWHVCAVCVPNAPVLDGFRTPGTYAAAEAAANGDCLNKVPTYVNNRGWTAWGGCGECGARGVAVTSLGNLRKHKHQRMADDAARKARIDDPRLIGTPTGEVLKVDRSEIKTKRTAEIEWVRYMEYVGLGWTGDDYRTFARQIAEALAAKDGVTVEDVEARLQLKVDKKLRQIARPATR
;
A
#
# COMPACT_ATOMS: atom_id res chain seq x y z
N MET A 1 -14.27 -7.72 40.25
CA MET A 1 -15.42 -8.44 39.64
C MET A 1 -16.65 -7.57 39.80
N THR A 2 -16.83 -6.62 38.89
CA THR A 2 -18.05 -5.80 38.80
C THR A 2 -19.13 -6.67 38.17
N GLY A 3 -20.08 -7.14 38.98
CA GLY A 3 -21.26 -7.86 38.49
C GLY A 3 -22.04 -6.92 37.58
N ALA A 4 -21.96 -7.15 36.28
CA ALA A 4 -22.84 -6.49 35.32
C ALA A 4 -24.26 -6.96 35.63
N THR A 5 -25.07 -6.06 36.19
CA THR A 5 -26.51 -6.27 36.33
C THR A 5 -27.07 -6.43 34.92
N THR A 6 -27.36 -7.67 34.51
CA THR A 6 -28.02 -7.95 33.24
C THR A 6 -29.38 -7.26 33.28
N ARG A 7 -29.45 -6.08 32.65
CA ARG A 7 -30.67 -5.29 32.59
C ARG A 7 -31.67 -6.10 31.79
N THR A 8 -32.77 -6.51 32.41
CA THR A 8 -33.80 -7.32 31.75
C THR A 8 -34.44 -6.50 30.63
N VAL A 9 -34.05 -6.77 29.39
CA VAL A 9 -34.68 -6.20 28.19
C VAL A 9 -35.89 -7.06 27.83
N THR A 10 -37.04 -6.40 27.65
CA THR A 10 -38.32 -7.04 27.29
C THR A 10 -38.79 -6.57 25.91
N VAL A 11 -39.83 -7.21 25.36
CA VAL A 11 -40.43 -6.82 24.08
C VAL A 11 -40.99 -5.39 24.04
N ASP A 12 -41.33 -4.84 25.22
CA ASP A 12 -41.81 -3.45 25.40
C ASP A 12 -40.67 -2.43 25.53
N SER A 13 -39.41 -2.87 25.52
CA SER A 13 -38.25 -1.98 25.64
C SER A 13 -38.10 -1.07 24.42
N THR A 14 -37.26 -0.04 24.56
CA THR A 14 -36.99 0.88 23.45
C THR A 14 -36.25 0.16 22.32
N PRO A 15 -36.40 0.60 21.05
CA PRO A 15 -35.65 0.02 19.92
C PRO A 15 -34.15 -0.09 20.17
N ALA A 16 -33.53 0.92 20.79
CA ALA A 16 -32.11 0.93 21.11
C ALA A 16 -31.72 -0.09 22.19
N GLU A 17 -32.57 -0.33 23.19
CA GLU A 17 -32.33 -1.36 24.21
C GLU A 17 -32.50 -2.77 23.62
N ILE A 18 -33.53 -2.98 22.79
CA ILE A 18 -33.78 -4.25 22.10
C ILE A 18 -32.60 -4.58 21.18
N ASP A 19 -32.24 -3.68 20.27
CA ASP A 19 -31.13 -3.91 19.34
C ASP A 19 -29.78 -3.98 20.06
N GLY A 20 -29.62 -3.28 21.19
CA GLY A 20 -28.43 -3.39 22.04
C GLY A 20 -28.26 -4.82 22.59
N ARG A 21 -29.33 -5.40 23.13
CA ARG A 21 -29.32 -6.80 23.59
C ARG A 21 -29.16 -7.79 22.44
N LEU A 22 -29.79 -7.54 21.30
CA LEU A 22 -29.61 -8.37 20.11
C LEU A 22 -28.16 -8.43 19.64
N ILE A 23 -27.44 -7.30 19.63
CA ILE A 23 -26.02 -7.28 19.28
C ILE A 23 -25.21 -8.19 20.20
N GLU A 24 -25.45 -8.13 21.52
CA GLU A 24 -24.74 -9.02 22.47
C GLU A 24 -25.02 -10.50 22.18
N LEU A 25 -26.29 -10.84 21.94
CA LEU A 25 -26.71 -12.22 21.64
C LEU A 25 -26.16 -12.71 20.30
N TRP A 26 -26.15 -11.87 19.27
CA TRP A 26 -25.56 -12.18 17.98
C TRP A 26 -24.04 -12.35 18.04
N MET A 27 -23.34 -11.51 18.82
CA MET A 27 -21.90 -11.67 19.05
C MET A 27 -21.60 -12.97 19.79
N THR A 28 -22.43 -13.31 20.78
CA THR A 28 -22.34 -14.57 21.52
C THR A 28 -22.56 -15.77 20.61
N TYR A 29 -23.63 -15.73 19.80
CA TYR A 29 -23.93 -16.73 18.78
C TYR A 29 -22.76 -16.91 17.81
N ALA A 30 -22.27 -15.83 17.20
CA ALA A 30 -21.19 -15.87 16.22
C ALA A 30 -19.89 -16.42 16.82
N HIS A 31 -19.54 -16.02 18.04
CA HIS A 31 -18.37 -16.53 18.75
C HIS A 31 -18.46 -18.05 18.98
N HIS A 32 -19.60 -18.52 19.51
CA HIS A 32 -19.79 -19.94 19.78
C HIS A 32 -19.93 -20.78 18.52
N ARG A 33 -20.51 -20.25 17.44
CA ARG A 33 -20.50 -20.90 16.11
C ARG A 33 -19.08 -21.09 15.58
N ALA A 34 -18.24 -20.05 15.68
CA ALA A 34 -16.85 -20.15 15.26
C ALA A 34 -16.06 -21.21 16.07
N ILE A 35 -16.35 -21.36 17.36
CA ILE A 35 -15.79 -22.42 18.19
C ILE A 35 -16.30 -23.79 17.74
N ALA A 36 -17.61 -23.94 17.53
CA ALA A 36 -18.22 -25.21 17.14
C ALA A 36 -17.75 -25.71 15.76
N GLU A 37 -17.42 -24.81 14.85
CA GLU A 37 -16.89 -25.10 13.51
C GLU A 37 -15.39 -25.43 13.50
N SER A 38 -14.67 -25.29 14.62
CA SER A 38 -13.24 -25.56 14.69
C SER A 38 -12.95 -27.05 14.85
N ASP A 39 -12.33 -27.66 13.84
CA ASP A 39 -11.88 -29.06 13.84
C ASP A 39 -10.74 -29.38 14.83
N ARG A 40 -10.16 -28.35 15.48
CA ARG A 40 -9.05 -28.52 16.43
C ARG A 40 -9.48 -28.77 17.87
N LEU A 41 -10.78 -28.69 18.16
CA LEU A 41 -11.33 -28.79 19.51
C LEU A 41 -12.00 -30.16 19.73
N SER A 42 -12.11 -30.58 20.98
CA SER A 42 -12.81 -31.83 21.33
C SER A 42 -14.31 -31.71 21.09
N ASP A 43 -14.95 -32.86 20.89
CA ASP A 43 -16.40 -32.98 20.68
C ASP A 43 -17.19 -32.30 21.80
N ASP A 44 -16.83 -32.54 23.06
CA ASP A 44 -17.49 -31.91 24.22
C ASP A 44 -17.45 -30.38 24.18
N VAL A 45 -16.33 -29.78 23.73
CA VAL A 45 -16.20 -28.32 23.61
C VAL A 45 -17.05 -27.79 22.46
N ARG A 46 -17.11 -28.53 21.34
CA ARG A 46 -17.95 -28.17 20.20
C ARG A 46 -19.43 -28.28 20.53
N ASP A 47 -19.83 -29.30 21.27
CA ASP A 47 -21.21 -29.52 21.70
C ASP A 47 -21.65 -28.45 22.70
N ALA A 48 -20.81 -28.11 23.69
CA ALA A 48 -21.07 -27.02 24.60
C ALA A 48 -21.21 -25.66 23.85
N ALA A 49 -20.38 -25.41 22.85
CA ALA A 49 -20.47 -24.22 22.02
C ALA A 49 -21.74 -24.21 21.16
N ASN A 50 -22.12 -25.34 20.55
CA ASN A 50 -23.38 -25.46 19.81
C ASN A 50 -24.59 -25.20 20.71
N GLN A 51 -24.57 -25.69 21.94
CA GLN A 51 -25.63 -25.45 22.91
C GLN A 51 -25.73 -23.96 23.28
N ALA A 52 -24.60 -23.32 23.62
CA ALA A 52 -24.57 -21.89 23.92
C ALA A 52 -25.03 -21.01 22.74
N ALA A 53 -24.69 -21.39 21.50
CA ALA A 53 -25.19 -20.70 20.31
C ALA A 53 -26.71 -20.86 20.15
N ARG A 54 -27.27 -22.05 20.42
CA ARG A 54 -28.72 -22.27 20.37
C ARG A 54 -29.45 -21.43 21.42
N GLU A 55 -28.95 -21.42 22.65
CA GLU A 55 -29.52 -20.61 23.74
C GLU A 55 -29.52 -19.11 23.38
N ALA A 56 -28.42 -18.59 22.84
CA ALA A 56 -28.35 -17.20 22.40
C ALA A 56 -29.34 -16.89 21.26
N ALA A 57 -29.57 -17.84 20.35
CA ALA A 57 -30.55 -17.69 19.26
C ALA A 57 -31.99 -17.73 19.78
N GLU A 58 -32.30 -18.62 20.73
CA GLU A 58 -33.62 -18.71 21.39
C GLU A 58 -33.93 -17.44 22.18
N GLU A 59 -32.95 -16.88 22.89
CA GLU A 59 -33.08 -15.58 23.57
C GLU A 59 -33.27 -14.40 22.60
N ALA A 60 -32.64 -14.44 21.43
CA ALA A 60 -32.72 -13.37 20.43
C ALA A 60 -34.07 -13.35 19.71
N GLU A 61 -34.70 -14.51 19.53
CA GLU A 61 -35.93 -14.65 18.75
C GLU A 61 -37.11 -13.75 19.20
N PRO A 62 -37.47 -13.63 20.49
CA PRO A 62 -38.53 -12.71 20.90
C PRO A 62 -38.21 -11.23 20.62
N LEU A 63 -36.93 -10.86 20.66
CA LEU A 63 -36.47 -9.50 20.36
C LEU A 63 -36.54 -9.22 18.84
N GLU A 64 -36.15 -10.19 18.02
CA GLU A 64 -36.37 -10.14 16.57
C GLU A 64 -37.85 -10.16 16.20
N ALA A 65 -38.69 -10.90 16.93
CA ALA A 65 -40.13 -10.89 16.75
C ALA A 65 -40.73 -9.50 17.02
N ALA A 66 -40.29 -8.84 18.10
CA ALA A 66 -40.69 -7.47 18.39
C ALA A 66 -40.27 -6.49 17.27
N TYR A 67 -39.07 -6.68 16.69
CA TYR A 67 -38.64 -5.91 15.52
C TYR A 67 -39.53 -6.17 14.30
N ARG A 68 -39.85 -7.43 13.98
CA ARG A 68 -40.72 -7.78 12.85
C ARG A 68 -42.13 -7.20 12.99
N GLU A 69 -42.63 -7.07 14.22
CA GLU A 69 -43.94 -6.47 14.51
C GLU A 69 -43.93 -4.94 14.42
N ARG A 70 -42.93 -4.29 15.04
CA ARG A 70 -42.89 -2.83 15.18
C ARG A 70 -42.15 -2.11 14.04
N GLN A 71 -41.29 -2.82 13.31
CA GLN A 71 -40.52 -2.36 12.15
C GLN A 71 -39.85 -1.00 12.33
N TRP A 72 -39.15 -0.78 13.45
CA TRP A 72 -38.42 0.47 13.67
C TRP A 72 -37.22 0.58 12.72
N PRO A 73 -36.79 1.79 12.34
CA PRO A 73 -35.59 1.96 11.53
C PRO A 73 -34.34 1.38 12.22
N ARG A 74 -33.65 0.46 11.56
CA ARG A 74 -32.30 0.02 11.93
C ARG A 74 -31.24 0.71 11.10
N TRP A 75 -30.09 0.92 11.71
CA TRP A 75 -28.94 1.58 11.09
C TRP A 75 -27.69 0.72 11.26
N TRP A 76 -26.92 0.61 10.18
CA TRP A 76 -25.80 -0.32 10.05
C TRP A 76 -24.51 0.44 9.77
N TRP A 77 -23.54 0.31 10.67
CA TRP A 77 -22.23 0.92 10.53
C TRP A 77 -21.30 0.02 9.73
N VAL A 78 -20.75 0.55 8.64
CA VAL A 78 -19.69 -0.11 7.87
C VAL A 78 -18.33 0.34 8.44
N PRO A 79 -17.43 -0.58 8.85
CA PRO A 79 -16.09 -0.22 9.29
C PRO A 79 -15.34 0.62 8.24
N ASN A 80 -14.72 1.72 8.65
CA ASN A 80 -14.08 2.71 7.76
C ASN A 80 -15.01 3.32 6.69
N GLY A 81 -16.32 3.26 6.89
CA GLY A 81 -17.32 3.74 5.94
C GLY A 81 -18.36 4.66 6.58
N HIS A 82 -19.60 4.50 6.15
CA HIS A 82 -20.74 5.30 6.59
C HIS A 82 -21.73 4.47 7.41
N LEU A 83 -22.63 5.18 8.09
CA LEU A 83 -23.84 4.64 8.67
C LEU A 83 -24.91 4.55 7.57
N HIS A 84 -25.36 3.33 7.30
CA HIS A 84 -26.39 3.03 6.31
C HIS A 84 -27.73 2.78 6.99
N ARG A 85 -28.81 3.18 6.32
CA ARG A 85 -30.15 2.72 6.68
C ARG A 85 -30.27 1.24 6.30
N GLU A 86 -31.02 0.48 7.09
CA GLU A 86 -31.39 -0.89 6.75
C GLU A 86 -31.98 -1.00 5.33
N GLY A 87 -31.55 -2.03 4.60
CA GLY A 87 -31.91 -2.27 3.19
C GLY A 87 -30.71 -2.33 2.25
N ASP A 88 -31.00 -2.45 0.95
CA ASP A 88 -30.01 -2.58 -0.11
C ASP A 88 -29.61 -1.20 -0.65
N CYS A 89 -28.57 -0.62 -0.05
CA CYS A 89 -27.90 0.55 -0.62
C CYS A 89 -27.01 0.07 -1.78
N SER A 90 -27.11 0.72 -2.95
CA SER A 90 -26.33 0.36 -4.15
C SER A 90 -24.81 0.48 -3.98
N THR A 91 -24.34 1.11 -2.90
CA THR A 91 -22.91 1.22 -2.57
C THR A 91 -22.41 0.08 -1.69
N LEU A 92 -23.30 -0.77 -1.18
CA LEU A 92 -22.96 -1.94 -0.38
C LEU A 92 -22.84 -3.15 -1.30
N TYR A 93 -21.79 -3.94 -1.11
CA TYR A 93 -21.62 -5.23 -1.77
C TYR A 93 -22.08 -6.34 -0.85
N ALA A 94 -22.38 -7.52 -1.40
CA ALA A 94 -22.74 -8.70 -0.61
C ALA A 94 -21.67 -9.09 0.43
N SER A 95 -20.41 -8.74 0.17
CA SER A 95 -19.27 -8.95 1.07
C SER A 95 -19.02 -7.80 2.05
N THR A 96 -19.82 -6.72 2.02
CA THR A 96 -19.58 -5.57 2.91
C THR A 96 -19.98 -5.92 4.34
N GLU A 97 -19.00 -5.88 5.24
CA GLU A 97 -19.22 -6.04 6.67
C GLU A 97 -20.04 -4.87 7.23
N ARG A 98 -21.03 -5.20 8.05
CA ARG A 98 -22.00 -4.25 8.60
C ARG A 98 -22.27 -4.60 10.05
N ASN A 99 -22.27 -3.59 10.91
CA ASN A 99 -22.54 -3.74 12.34
C ASN A 99 -23.80 -2.95 12.70
N LEU A 100 -24.80 -3.60 13.30
CA LEU A 100 -25.99 -2.92 13.77
C LEU A 100 -25.60 -1.86 14.82
N THR A 101 -26.16 -0.65 14.70
CA THR A 101 -25.85 0.47 15.60
C THR A 101 -27.05 0.71 16.51
N ALA A 102 -27.10 0.00 17.64
CA ALA A 102 -28.20 0.09 18.61
C ALA A 102 -28.52 1.53 19.04
N ALA A 103 -27.49 2.36 19.23
CA ALA A 103 -27.68 3.76 19.61
C ALA A 103 -28.41 4.62 18.56
N ALA A 104 -28.56 4.14 17.33
CA ALA A 104 -29.31 4.77 16.25
C ALA A 104 -30.66 4.07 15.98
N SER A 105 -30.92 2.92 16.59
CA SER A 105 -32.16 2.17 16.35
C SER A 105 -33.39 2.96 16.77
N GLY A 106 -34.39 3.00 15.90
CA GLY A 106 -35.60 3.79 16.07
C GLY A 106 -35.44 5.28 15.75
N MET A 107 -34.25 5.76 15.39
CA MET A 107 -34.05 7.14 14.94
C MET A 107 -34.55 7.32 13.51
N ASP A 108 -35.23 8.45 13.27
CA ASP A 108 -35.54 8.92 11.92
C ASP A 108 -34.32 9.55 11.22
N ASP A 109 -34.48 9.86 9.93
CA ASP A 109 -33.42 10.43 9.08
C ASP A 109 -32.88 11.77 9.64
N ALA A 110 -33.74 12.62 10.21
CA ALA A 110 -33.32 13.91 10.74
C ALA A 110 -32.54 13.75 12.06
N GLN A 111 -33.00 12.84 12.92
CA GLN A 111 -32.34 12.50 14.18
C GLN A 111 -30.98 11.86 13.95
N VAL A 112 -30.87 10.93 13.00
CA VAL A 112 -29.59 10.28 12.69
C VAL A 112 -28.60 11.26 12.06
N VAL A 113 -29.06 12.14 11.15
CA VAL A 113 -28.21 13.19 10.57
C VAL A 113 -27.77 14.18 11.64
N LYS A 114 -28.66 14.58 12.56
CA LYS A 114 -28.28 15.46 13.67
C LYS A 114 -27.23 14.82 14.58
N ARG A 115 -27.32 13.51 14.81
CA ARG A 115 -26.42 12.80 15.75
C ARG A 115 -25.09 12.39 15.12
N TYR A 116 -25.12 11.87 13.90
CA TYR A 116 -23.96 11.28 13.22
C TYR A 116 -23.41 12.15 12.09
N GLY A 117 -24.15 13.18 11.66
CA GLY A 117 -23.69 14.17 10.69
C GLY A 117 -23.24 13.53 9.38
N TRP A 118 -21.99 13.84 9.02
CA TRP A 118 -21.36 13.42 7.78
C TRP A 118 -21.05 11.93 7.70
N HIS A 119 -21.16 11.20 8.81
CA HIS A 119 -21.02 9.75 8.80
C HIS A 119 -22.21 9.04 8.18
N VAL A 120 -23.36 9.71 7.98
CA VAL A 120 -24.55 9.10 7.38
C VAL A 120 -24.38 8.99 5.86
N CYS A 121 -24.72 7.82 5.30
CA CYS A 121 -24.63 7.60 3.86
C CYS A 121 -25.62 8.51 3.10
N ALA A 122 -25.09 9.45 2.30
CA ALA A 122 -25.90 10.38 1.50
C ALA A 122 -26.73 9.71 0.38
N VAL A 123 -26.47 8.44 0.06
CA VAL A 123 -27.32 7.64 -0.84
C VAL A 123 -28.56 7.14 -0.10
N CYS A 124 -28.41 6.73 1.17
CA CYS A 124 -29.53 6.28 2.00
C CYS A 124 -30.37 7.47 2.50
N VAL A 125 -29.71 8.58 2.85
CA VAL A 125 -30.36 9.79 3.37
C VAL A 125 -29.91 10.99 2.53
N PRO A 126 -30.71 11.42 1.53
CA PRO A 126 -30.30 12.48 0.60
C PRO A 126 -29.92 13.82 1.25
N ASN A 127 -30.49 14.12 2.43
CA ASN A 127 -30.20 15.34 3.19
C ASN A 127 -29.00 15.21 4.13
N ALA A 128 -28.31 14.07 4.16
CA ALA A 128 -27.09 13.93 4.97
C ALA A 128 -26.00 14.88 4.45
N PRO A 129 -25.30 15.60 5.35
CA PRO A 129 -24.25 16.51 4.96
C PRO A 129 -23.11 15.71 4.33
N VAL A 130 -22.65 16.18 3.17
CA VAL A 130 -21.48 15.64 2.52
C VAL A 130 -20.34 16.54 2.92
N LEU A 131 -19.36 16.02 3.67
CA LEU A 131 -18.10 16.74 3.84
C LEU A 131 -17.49 16.96 2.46
N ASP A 132 -17.17 18.22 2.16
CA ASP A 132 -16.42 18.56 0.96
C ASP A 132 -15.09 17.78 0.99
N GLY A 133 -14.92 16.85 0.05
CA GLY A 133 -13.80 15.90 0.05
C GLY A 133 -14.06 14.50 0.61
N PHE A 134 -15.29 14.13 1.02
CA PHE A 134 -15.62 12.76 1.46
C PHE A 134 -16.42 11.94 0.43
N ARG A 135 -16.85 12.55 -0.67
CA ARG A 135 -17.68 11.88 -1.69
C ARG A 135 -16.93 10.89 -2.58
N THR A 136 -15.72 10.48 -2.26
CA THR A 136 -14.99 9.46 -3.02
C THR A 136 -14.00 8.71 -2.14
N PRO A 137 -13.83 7.38 -2.31
CA PRO A 137 -12.65 6.62 -1.85
C PRO A 137 -11.29 7.14 -2.40
N GLY A 138 -11.28 8.35 -2.98
CA GLY A 138 -10.18 8.95 -3.69
C GLY A 138 -9.48 10.06 -2.94
N THR A 139 -10.02 10.66 -1.87
CA THR A 139 -9.32 11.80 -1.23
C THR A 139 -8.21 11.36 -0.29
N TYR A 140 -8.44 10.37 0.57
CA TYR A 140 -7.35 9.74 1.31
C TYR A 140 -6.40 9.00 0.37
N ALA A 141 -6.91 8.26 -0.61
CA ALA A 141 -6.07 7.55 -1.55
C ALA A 141 -5.24 8.50 -2.44
N ALA A 142 -5.77 9.67 -2.81
CA ALA A 142 -5.03 10.69 -3.56
C ALA A 142 -4.07 11.47 -2.66
N ALA A 143 -4.44 11.77 -1.41
CA ALA A 143 -3.53 12.41 -0.45
C ALA A 143 -2.39 11.47 -0.07
N GLU A 144 -2.68 10.18 0.15
CA GLU A 144 -1.70 9.13 0.41
C GLU A 144 -0.85 8.86 -0.83
N ALA A 145 -1.44 8.85 -2.03
CA ALA A 145 -0.67 8.78 -3.27
C ALA A 145 0.24 10.00 -3.42
N ALA A 146 -0.25 11.21 -3.18
CA ALA A 146 0.56 12.42 -3.22
C ALA A 146 1.71 12.38 -2.19
N ALA A 147 1.44 11.94 -0.96
CA ALA A 147 2.45 11.78 0.09
C ALA A 147 3.50 10.72 -0.28
N ASN A 148 3.09 9.64 -0.93
CA ASN A 148 3.99 8.58 -1.41
C ASN A 148 4.68 8.93 -2.76
N GLY A 149 4.32 10.04 -3.41
CA GLY A 149 4.81 10.39 -4.73
C GLY A 149 4.28 9.49 -5.85
N ASP A 150 3.05 8.99 -5.71
CA ASP A 150 2.36 8.13 -6.66
C ASP A 150 1.29 8.89 -7.45
N CYS A 151 1.08 8.47 -8.70
CA CYS A 151 -0.03 8.89 -9.53
C CYS A 151 -1.17 7.86 -9.43
N LEU A 152 -2.38 8.31 -9.10
CA LEU A 152 -3.57 7.47 -8.96
C LEU A 152 -4.69 7.94 -9.89
N ASN A 153 -5.39 6.97 -10.52
CA ASN A 153 -6.59 7.19 -11.34
C ASN A 153 -6.42 8.23 -12.45
N LYS A 154 -5.22 8.32 -13.04
CA LYS A 154 -4.95 9.27 -14.11
C LYS A 154 -5.44 8.73 -15.45
N VAL A 155 -5.99 9.62 -16.27
CA VAL A 155 -6.37 9.30 -17.64
C VAL A 155 -5.09 9.08 -18.45
N PRO A 156 -4.95 7.96 -19.15
CA PRO A 156 -3.79 7.70 -19.98
C PRO A 156 -3.74 8.65 -21.19
N THR A 157 -2.55 9.13 -21.53
CA THR A 157 -2.28 9.89 -22.77
C THR A 157 -2.40 9.04 -24.02
N TYR A 158 -2.12 7.74 -23.88
CA TYR A 158 -2.35 6.75 -24.91
C TYR A 158 -2.67 5.41 -24.24
N VAL A 159 -3.45 4.57 -24.91
CA VAL A 159 -3.77 3.21 -24.48
C VAL A 159 -3.37 2.23 -25.58
N ASN A 160 -2.63 1.20 -25.20
CA ASN A 160 -2.31 0.06 -26.04
C ASN A 160 -3.11 -1.17 -25.57
N ASN A 161 -4.00 -1.62 -26.45
CA ASN A 161 -4.86 -2.79 -26.24
C ASN A 161 -4.31 -4.07 -26.90
N ARG A 162 -3.10 -4.05 -27.46
CA ARG A 162 -2.51 -5.20 -28.17
C ARG A 162 -1.95 -6.28 -27.23
N GLY A 163 -1.92 -6.04 -25.91
CA GLY A 163 -1.47 -7.00 -24.91
C GLY A 163 -2.63 -7.72 -24.21
N TRP A 164 -2.31 -8.79 -23.47
CA TRP A 164 -3.27 -9.50 -22.60
C TRP A 164 -3.90 -8.59 -21.53
N THR A 165 -3.18 -7.54 -21.13
CA THR A 165 -3.69 -6.45 -20.30
C THR A 165 -3.48 -5.13 -21.02
N ALA A 166 -4.50 -4.26 -21.01
CA ALA A 166 -4.38 -2.92 -21.57
C ALA A 166 -3.39 -2.09 -20.73
N TRP A 167 -2.48 -1.38 -21.38
CA TRP A 167 -1.50 -0.51 -20.73
C TRP A 167 -1.42 0.84 -21.43
N GLY A 168 -1.01 1.88 -20.70
CA GLY A 168 -0.95 3.24 -21.22
C GLY A 168 0.18 4.08 -20.64
N GLY A 169 0.25 5.33 -21.11
CA GLY A 169 1.19 6.33 -20.62
C GLY A 169 0.53 7.37 -19.70
N CYS A 170 1.13 7.68 -18.56
CA CYS A 170 0.67 8.75 -17.68
C CYS A 170 1.09 10.11 -18.22
N GLY A 171 0.12 11.01 -18.43
CA GLY A 171 0.40 12.37 -18.92
C GLY A 171 1.02 13.31 -17.89
N GLU A 172 0.86 13.01 -16.60
CA GLU A 172 1.37 13.87 -15.53
C GLU A 172 2.84 13.55 -15.21
N CYS A 173 3.16 12.27 -15.01
CA CYS A 173 4.50 11.86 -14.60
C CYS A 173 5.36 11.25 -15.72
N GLY A 174 4.78 11.04 -16.91
CA GLY A 174 5.47 10.46 -18.06
C GLY A 174 5.71 8.95 -18.01
N ALA A 175 5.22 8.25 -16.97
CA ALA A 175 5.36 6.80 -16.85
C ALA A 175 4.72 6.07 -18.05
N ARG A 176 5.38 5.03 -18.57
CA ARG A 176 4.92 4.23 -19.71
C ARG A 176 4.68 2.78 -19.29
N GLY A 177 3.80 2.08 -19.99
CA GLY A 177 3.51 0.67 -19.70
C GLY A 177 2.71 0.47 -18.40
N VAL A 178 1.99 1.49 -17.95
CA VAL A 178 1.17 1.41 -16.73
C VAL A 178 -0.14 0.69 -17.05
N ALA A 179 -0.50 -0.32 -16.27
CA ALA A 179 -1.73 -1.07 -16.47
C ALA A 179 -2.98 -0.17 -16.34
N VAL A 180 -3.93 -0.39 -17.24
CA VAL A 180 -5.22 0.32 -17.29
C VAL A 180 -6.29 -0.54 -16.61
N THR A 181 -7.13 0.09 -15.80
CA THR A 181 -8.31 -0.52 -15.16
C THR A 181 -9.42 -0.78 -16.17
N SER A 182 -10.42 -1.60 -15.83
CA SER A 182 -11.61 -1.82 -16.68
C SER A 182 -12.38 -0.53 -17.00
N LEU A 183 -12.24 0.49 -16.14
CA LEU A 183 -12.85 1.81 -16.31
C LEU A 183 -12.02 2.76 -17.19
N GLY A 184 -10.87 2.33 -17.73
CA GLY A 184 -10.02 3.14 -18.60
C GLY A 184 -9.00 4.04 -17.88
N ASN A 185 -8.94 4.02 -16.55
CA ASN A 185 -7.97 4.79 -15.77
C ASN A 185 -6.67 4.01 -15.51
N LEU A 186 -5.53 4.71 -15.41
CA LEU A 186 -4.26 4.13 -15.00
C LEU A 186 -4.30 3.66 -13.54
N ARG A 187 -3.76 2.47 -13.28
CA ARG A 187 -3.52 1.97 -11.91
C ARG A 187 -2.46 2.82 -11.19
N LYS A 188 -2.42 2.70 -9.85
CA LYS A 188 -1.40 3.32 -8.99
C LYS A 188 0.01 3.03 -9.51
N HIS A 189 0.82 4.06 -9.70
CA HIS A 189 2.21 3.94 -10.14
C HIS A 189 3.05 5.11 -9.60
N LYS A 190 4.36 4.89 -9.46
CA LYS A 190 5.28 5.95 -9.00
C LYS A 190 5.35 7.10 -9.99
N HIS A 191 5.52 8.32 -9.48
CA HIS A 191 5.81 9.48 -10.30
C HIS A 191 7.23 9.35 -10.88
N GLN A 192 7.34 8.68 -12.03
CA GLN A 192 8.63 8.26 -12.61
C GLN A 192 9.64 9.41 -12.66
N ARG A 193 9.22 10.59 -13.12
CA ARG A 193 10.07 11.79 -13.14
C ARG A 193 10.60 12.21 -11.76
N MET A 194 9.77 12.16 -10.72
CA MET A 194 10.23 12.51 -9.35
C MET A 194 11.12 11.41 -8.78
N ALA A 195 10.83 10.14 -9.09
CA ALA A 195 11.69 9.03 -8.72
C ALA A 195 13.07 9.13 -9.40
N ASP A 196 13.11 9.50 -10.68
CA ASP A 196 14.34 9.69 -11.45
C ASP A 196 15.13 10.90 -10.94
N ASP A 197 14.46 12.01 -10.64
CA ASP A 197 15.07 13.22 -10.07
C ASP A 197 15.59 12.95 -8.64
N ALA A 198 14.84 12.22 -7.81
CA ALA A 198 15.29 11.79 -6.48
C ALA A 198 16.49 10.84 -6.57
N ALA A 199 16.51 9.92 -7.54
CA ALA A 199 17.65 9.05 -7.78
C ALA A 199 18.88 9.82 -8.27
N ARG A 200 18.69 10.83 -9.13
CA ARG A 200 19.75 11.74 -9.58
C ARG A 200 20.34 12.50 -8.40
N LYS A 201 19.49 13.10 -7.58
CA LYS A 201 19.88 13.81 -6.36
C LYS A 201 20.60 12.88 -5.36
N ALA A 202 20.07 11.69 -5.10
CA ALA A 202 20.71 10.72 -4.22
C ALA A 202 22.11 10.31 -4.71
N ARG A 203 22.33 10.18 -6.03
CA ARG A 203 23.68 9.91 -6.57
C ARG A 203 24.65 11.06 -6.36
N ILE A 204 24.17 12.31 -6.37
CA ILE A 204 24.98 13.49 -6.08
C ILE A 204 25.28 13.57 -4.58
N ASP A 205 24.26 13.42 -3.73
CA ASP A 205 24.36 13.65 -2.29
C ASP A 205 24.98 12.47 -1.52
N ASP A 206 24.70 11.22 -1.90
CA ASP A 206 25.21 10.03 -1.19
C ASP A 206 26.69 9.79 -1.57
N PRO A 207 27.63 9.83 -0.61
CA PRO A 207 29.06 9.63 -0.89
C PRO A 207 29.40 8.23 -1.42
N ARG A 208 28.52 7.23 -1.26
CA ARG A 208 28.74 5.84 -1.70
C ARG A 208 28.32 5.60 -3.15
N LEU A 209 27.35 6.36 -3.66
CA LEU A 209 26.85 6.23 -5.01
C LEU A 209 27.73 7.01 -5.99
N ILE A 210 27.84 6.50 -7.21
CA ILE A 210 28.56 7.15 -8.32
C ILE A 210 27.60 7.40 -9.47
N GLY A 211 27.82 8.49 -10.19
CA GLY A 211 27.08 8.85 -11.39
C GLY A 211 27.94 9.73 -12.30
N THR A 212 27.37 10.15 -13.42
CA THR A 212 27.98 11.21 -14.24
C THR A 212 28.05 12.52 -13.45
N PRO A 213 28.81 13.54 -13.89
CA PRO A 213 28.79 14.86 -13.28
C PRO A 213 27.38 15.49 -13.23
N THR A 214 26.48 15.08 -14.12
CA THR A 214 25.07 15.49 -14.16
C THR A 214 24.16 14.64 -13.25
N GLY A 215 24.69 13.66 -12.51
CA GLY A 215 23.96 12.77 -11.61
C GLY A 215 23.24 11.60 -12.30
N GLU A 216 23.48 11.37 -13.58
CA GLU A 216 22.94 10.22 -14.32
C GLU A 216 23.67 8.92 -13.96
N VAL A 217 23.13 7.78 -14.38
CA VAL A 217 23.75 6.47 -14.15
C VAL A 217 25.06 6.39 -14.94
N LEU A 218 26.16 6.04 -14.28
CA LEU A 218 27.43 5.79 -14.94
C LEU A 218 27.35 4.46 -15.72
N LYS A 219 27.38 4.53 -17.05
CA LYS A 219 27.36 3.38 -17.95
C LYS A 219 28.68 3.24 -18.66
N VAL A 220 29.36 2.12 -18.44
CA VAL A 220 30.67 1.80 -19.01
C VAL A 220 30.62 0.37 -19.51
N ASP A 221 31.04 0.12 -20.75
CA ASP A 221 31.01 -1.21 -21.37
C ASP A 221 29.66 -1.94 -21.23
N ARG A 222 28.58 -1.24 -21.60
CA ARG A 222 27.17 -1.71 -21.49
C ARG A 222 26.71 -2.07 -20.07
N SER A 223 27.56 -1.85 -19.06
CA SER A 223 27.31 -2.18 -17.66
C SER A 223 27.07 -0.93 -16.84
N GLU A 224 26.17 -1.02 -15.86
CA GLU A 224 25.84 0.09 -14.96
C GLU A 224 26.67 0.02 -13.68
N ILE A 225 27.48 1.04 -13.44
CA ILE A 225 28.31 1.15 -12.23
C ILE A 225 27.57 2.02 -11.20
N LYS A 226 27.15 1.41 -10.09
CA LYS A 226 26.26 2.07 -9.10
C LYS A 226 27.00 2.70 -7.92
N THR A 227 28.19 2.21 -7.58
CA THR A 227 28.89 2.63 -6.36
C THR A 227 30.31 3.10 -6.66
N LYS A 228 30.81 4.02 -5.82
CA LYS A 228 32.19 4.52 -5.88
C LYS A 228 33.21 3.38 -5.79
N ARG A 229 32.99 2.42 -4.90
CA ARG A 229 33.88 1.26 -4.74
C ARG A 229 33.94 0.40 -6.00
N THR A 230 32.79 0.14 -6.63
CA THR A 230 32.75 -0.62 -7.90
C THR A 230 33.47 0.14 -9.01
N ALA A 231 33.28 1.46 -9.11
CA ALA A 231 34.00 2.30 -10.05
C ALA A 231 35.53 2.19 -9.90
N GLU A 232 36.05 2.28 -8.67
CA GLU A 232 37.49 2.11 -8.42
C GLU A 232 38.00 0.71 -8.83
N ILE A 233 37.20 -0.34 -8.60
CA ILE A 233 37.57 -1.72 -8.98
C ILE A 233 37.62 -1.87 -10.50
N GLU A 234 36.60 -1.38 -11.21
CA GLU A 234 36.54 -1.47 -12.68
C GLU A 234 37.62 -0.62 -13.33
N TRP A 235 37.91 0.58 -12.82
CA TRP A 235 39.04 1.38 -13.31
C TRP A 235 40.37 0.61 -13.22
N VAL A 236 40.65 0.02 -12.06
CA VAL A 236 41.88 -0.76 -11.83
C VAL A 236 41.92 -1.97 -12.77
N ARG A 237 40.78 -2.63 -13.00
CA ARG A 237 40.66 -3.77 -13.92
C ARG A 237 40.95 -3.39 -15.37
N TYR A 238 40.39 -2.28 -15.86
CA TYR A 238 40.66 -1.81 -17.22
C TYR A 238 42.13 -1.43 -17.41
N MET A 239 42.73 -0.75 -16.43
CA MET A 239 44.15 -0.39 -16.48
C MET A 239 45.09 -1.59 -16.32
N GLU A 240 44.68 -2.62 -15.58
CA GLU A 240 45.35 -3.92 -15.53
C GLU A 240 45.37 -4.60 -16.91
N TYR A 241 44.24 -4.62 -17.63
CA TYR A 241 44.19 -5.15 -19.00
C TYR A 241 45.12 -4.39 -19.94
N VAL A 242 45.13 -3.06 -19.87
CA VAL A 242 46.05 -2.21 -20.64
C VAL A 242 47.51 -2.55 -20.32
N GLY A 243 47.85 -2.71 -19.04
CA GLY A 243 49.21 -3.04 -18.60
C GLY A 243 49.68 -4.45 -19.01
N LEU A 244 48.75 -5.38 -19.17
CA LEU A 244 49.01 -6.74 -19.69
C LEU A 244 49.08 -6.79 -21.23
N GLY A 245 48.98 -5.65 -21.92
CA GLY A 245 49.07 -5.57 -23.37
C GLY A 245 47.80 -6.00 -24.09
N TRP A 246 46.64 -6.05 -23.41
CA TRP A 246 45.37 -6.30 -24.08
C TRP A 246 45.00 -5.07 -24.91
N THR A 247 45.01 -5.23 -26.23
CA THR A 247 44.75 -4.17 -27.20
C THR A 247 43.26 -4.06 -27.49
N GLY A 248 42.56 -3.25 -26.69
CA GLY A 248 41.26 -2.71 -27.05
C GLY A 248 41.29 -1.20 -26.79
N ASP A 249 41.10 -0.38 -27.82
CA ASP A 249 41.04 1.09 -27.70
C ASP A 249 39.96 1.55 -26.71
N ASP A 250 38.99 0.67 -26.46
CA ASP A 250 37.88 0.88 -25.54
C ASP A 250 38.32 0.93 -24.06
N TYR A 251 39.35 0.20 -23.63
CA TYR A 251 39.69 0.09 -22.19
C TYR A 251 40.24 1.39 -21.60
N ARG A 252 41.08 2.12 -22.35
CA ARG A 252 41.58 3.43 -21.90
C ARG A 252 40.45 4.46 -21.87
N THR A 253 39.54 4.38 -22.83
CA THR A 253 38.35 5.24 -22.91
C THR A 253 37.42 4.99 -21.72
N PHE A 254 37.14 3.73 -21.40
CA PHE A 254 36.35 3.32 -20.24
C PHE A 254 37.01 3.74 -18.91
N ALA A 255 38.31 3.53 -18.77
CA ALA A 255 39.05 3.98 -17.60
C ALA A 255 38.97 5.51 -17.44
N ARG A 256 39.12 6.28 -18.52
CA ARG A 256 38.99 7.74 -18.47
C ARG A 256 37.60 8.19 -18.04
N GLN A 257 36.53 7.61 -18.60
CA GLN A 257 35.15 7.92 -18.19
C GLN A 257 34.90 7.66 -16.70
N ILE A 258 35.45 6.57 -16.16
CA ILE A 258 35.35 6.26 -14.73
C ILE A 258 36.15 7.27 -13.89
N ALA A 259 37.34 7.66 -14.34
CA ALA A 259 38.18 8.63 -13.64
C ALA A 259 37.52 10.02 -13.57
N GLU A 260 36.88 10.48 -14.65
CA GLU A 260 36.10 11.71 -14.69
C GLU A 260 34.93 11.70 -13.71
N ALA A 261 34.18 10.59 -13.63
CA ALA A 261 33.08 10.44 -12.68
C ALA A 261 33.57 10.45 -11.22
N LEU A 262 34.69 9.77 -10.94
CA LEU A 262 35.31 9.77 -9.61
C LEU A 262 35.86 11.15 -9.23
N ALA A 263 36.50 11.85 -10.18
CA ALA A 263 37.06 13.19 -9.98
C ALA A 263 35.96 14.21 -9.66
N ALA A 264 34.87 14.20 -10.44
CA ALA A 264 33.70 15.04 -10.19
C ALA A 264 33.04 14.74 -8.83
N LYS A 265 33.01 13.48 -8.41
CA LYS A 265 32.43 13.08 -7.12
C LYS A 265 33.29 13.50 -5.93
N ASP A 266 34.61 13.40 -6.06
CA ASP A 266 35.56 13.68 -4.98
C ASP A 266 36.01 15.14 -4.95
N GLY A 267 35.67 15.93 -5.97
CA GLY A 267 36.08 17.33 -6.09
C GLY A 267 37.58 17.49 -6.34
N VAL A 268 38.19 16.54 -7.06
CA VAL A 268 39.64 16.51 -7.38
C VAL A 268 39.85 16.43 -8.89
N THR A 269 41.09 16.52 -9.36
CA THR A 269 41.39 16.37 -10.79
C THR A 269 41.36 14.90 -11.23
N VAL A 270 41.21 14.66 -12.54
CA VAL A 270 41.25 13.31 -13.11
C VAL A 270 42.63 12.69 -12.86
N GLU A 271 43.68 13.50 -13.00
CA GLU A 271 45.07 13.13 -12.79
C GLU A 271 45.31 12.65 -11.34
N ASP A 272 44.69 13.30 -10.34
CA ASP A 272 44.78 12.88 -8.94
C ASP A 272 44.14 11.51 -8.70
N VAL A 273 42.98 11.26 -9.33
CA VAL A 273 42.30 9.95 -9.26
C VAL A 273 43.16 8.88 -9.91
N GLU A 274 43.69 9.14 -11.10
CA GLU A 274 44.54 8.21 -11.85
C GLU A 274 45.81 7.88 -11.06
N ALA A 275 46.52 8.90 -10.55
CA ALA A 275 47.72 8.71 -9.73
C ALA A 275 47.44 7.85 -8.49
N ARG A 276 46.33 8.12 -7.79
CA ARG A 276 45.91 7.36 -6.60
C ARG A 276 45.59 5.90 -6.92
N LEU A 277 44.87 5.63 -8.01
CA LEU A 277 44.46 4.28 -8.37
C LEU A 277 45.56 3.50 -9.10
N GLN A 278 46.49 4.17 -9.78
CA GLN A 278 47.63 3.54 -10.45
C GLN A 278 48.50 2.74 -9.49
N LEU A 279 48.65 3.19 -8.24
CA LEU A 279 49.33 2.44 -7.18
C LEU A 279 48.74 1.03 -6.96
N LYS A 280 47.41 0.89 -7.12
CA LYS A 280 46.71 -0.40 -7.02
C LYS A 280 46.96 -1.27 -8.26
N VAL A 281 47.01 -0.66 -9.44
CA VAL A 281 47.33 -1.33 -10.71
C VAL A 281 48.75 -1.88 -10.67
N ASP A 282 49.74 -1.06 -10.30
CA ASP A 282 51.14 -1.46 -10.22
C ASP A 282 51.35 -2.58 -9.19
N LYS A 283 50.58 -2.58 -8.10
CA LYS A 283 50.57 -3.68 -7.13
C LYS A 283 50.06 -4.98 -7.74
N LYS A 284 48.96 -4.95 -8.49
CA LYS A 284 48.40 -6.13 -9.19
C LYS A 284 49.34 -6.66 -10.26
N LEU A 285 49.89 -5.79 -11.10
CA LEU A 285 50.85 -6.17 -12.14
C LEU A 285 52.11 -6.82 -11.53
N ARG A 286 52.63 -6.29 -10.41
CA ARG A 286 53.72 -6.93 -9.66
C ARG A 286 53.35 -8.30 -9.08
N GLN A 287 52.11 -8.48 -8.62
CA GLN A 287 51.64 -9.78 -8.12
C GLN A 287 51.55 -10.81 -9.25
N ILE A 288 51.13 -10.41 -10.45
CA ILE A 288 51.07 -11.27 -11.63
C ILE A 288 52.48 -11.60 -12.13
N ALA A 289 53.39 -10.63 -12.12
CA ALA A 289 54.77 -10.80 -12.59
C ALA A 289 55.66 -11.60 -11.62
N ARG A 290 55.26 -11.78 -10.36
CA ARG A 290 56.00 -12.62 -9.41
C ARG A 290 55.91 -14.08 -9.88
N PRO A 291 57.04 -14.75 -10.18
CA PRO A 291 57.01 -16.16 -10.52
C PRO A 291 56.42 -16.93 -9.35
N ALA A 292 55.55 -17.91 -9.63
CA ALA A 292 55.04 -18.82 -8.60
C ALA A 292 56.24 -19.55 -8.00
N THR A 293 56.70 -19.10 -6.83
CA THR A 293 57.64 -19.85 -6.01
C THR A 293 56.96 -21.18 -5.68
N ARG A 294 57.42 -22.24 -6.37
CA ARG A 294 57.18 -23.63 -5.99
C ARG A 294 57.92 -23.95 -4.70
#